data_AF-A0A2V5QTS0-F1
#
_entry.id   AF-A0A2V5QTS0-F1
#
_cell.length_a   1.000
_cell.length_b   1.000
_cell.length_c   1.000
_cell.angle_alpha   90.00
_cell.angle_beta   90.00
_cell.angle_gamma   90.00
#
_symmetry.space_group_name_H-M   'P 1'
#
loop_
_entity.id
_entity.type
_entity.pdbx_description
1 polymer ?
#
loop_
_entity_poly.entity_id
_entity_poly.type
_entity_poly.pdbx_seq_one_letter_code
_entity_poly.pdbx_strand_id
1 'polypeptide(L)' 'MHVYEVRPRKDRRGVDLISDVLPFTRLWYGEPNAISNAVDYAKFRSRSHDAVIRVYDDTGNVIETHEQTGRVP' A
#
# COMPACT_ATOMS: atom_id res chain seq x y z
N MET A 1 7.70 6.25 11.03
CA MET A 1 6.45 5.55 10.68
C MET A 1 6.36 5.52 9.17
N HIS A 2 6.28 4.34 8.57
CA HIS A 2 6.21 4.19 7.11
C HIS A 2 4.78 4.41 6.64
N VAL A 3 4.61 5.15 5.55
CA VAL A 3 3.29 5.35 4.95
C VAL A 3 3.28 4.69 3.58
N TYR A 4 2.30 3.84 3.36
CA TYR A 4 2.02 3.23 2.08
C TYR A 4 0.65 3.66 1.59
N GLU A 5 0.56 3.95 0.31
CA GLU A 5 -0.69 4.30 -0.36
C GLU A 5 -0.97 3.31 -1.48
N VAL A 6 -2.12 2.66 -1.43
CA VAL A 6 -2.65 1.83 -2.52
C VAL A 6 -3.67 2.69 -3.27
N ARG A 7 -3.35 3.05 -4.52
CA ARG A 7 -4.16 3.96 -5.31
C ARG A 7 -4.58 3.32 -6.63
N PRO A 8 -5.88 3.37 -6.98
CA PRO A 8 -6.35 2.97 -8.29
C PRO A 8 -5.65 3.75 -9.38
N ARG A 9 -5.26 3.07 -10.47
CA ARG A 9 -4.68 3.73 -11.62
C ARG A 9 -5.75 4.41 -12.46
N LYS A 10 -5.38 5.50 -13.14
CA LYS A 10 -6.27 6.24 -14.05
C LYS A 10 -6.80 5.38 -15.20
N ASP A 11 -6.01 4.41 -15.66
CA ASP A 11 -6.40 3.47 -16.71
C ASP A 11 -7.30 2.33 -16.21
N ARG A 12 -7.62 2.30 -14.90
CA ARG A 12 -8.40 1.26 -14.22
C ARG A 12 -7.79 -0.14 -14.37
N ARG A 13 -6.51 -0.25 -14.69
CA ARG A 13 -5.78 -1.53 -14.84
C ARG A 13 -4.98 -1.83 -13.57
N GLY A 14 -5.69 -2.02 -12.48
CA GLY A 14 -5.13 -2.34 -11.17
C GLY A 14 -4.74 -1.11 -10.35
N VAL A 15 -3.71 -1.26 -9.51
CA VAL A 15 -3.35 -0.26 -8.49
C VAL A 15 -1.85 0.01 -8.45
N ASP A 16 -1.52 1.23 -8.07
CA ASP A 16 -0.17 1.63 -7.69
C ASP A 16 -0.03 1.52 -6.16
N LEU A 17 0.98 0.79 -5.69
CA LEU A 17 1.50 0.91 -4.34
C LEU A 17 2.59 1.98 -4.33
N ILE A 18 2.40 3.03 -3.54
CA ILE A 18 3.29 4.20 -3.49
C ILE A 18 3.80 4.34 -2.06
N SER A 19 5.10 4.56 -1.91
CA SER A 19 5.71 4.93 -0.64
C SER A 19 7.11 5.50 -0.89
N ASP A 20 7.49 6.49 -0.10
CA ASP A 20 8.83 7.08 -0.07
C ASP A 20 9.92 6.08 0.35
N VAL A 21 9.52 5.01 1.05
CA VAL A 21 10.44 3.95 1.46
C VAL A 21 10.68 2.90 0.37
N LEU A 22 9.96 2.93 -0.75
CA LEU A 22 10.22 2.00 -1.85
C LEU A 22 11.45 2.44 -2.66
N PRO A 23 12.37 1.52 -3.01
CA PRO A 23 13.54 1.86 -3.84
C PRO A 23 13.16 2.40 -5.23
N PHE A 24 11.94 2.11 -5.70
CA PHE A 24 11.41 2.55 -6.99
C PHE A 24 10.31 3.61 -6.87
N THR A 25 10.05 4.12 -5.66
CA THR A 25 8.93 5.03 -5.30
C THR A 25 7.52 4.45 -5.51
N ARG A 26 7.34 3.54 -6.49
CA ARG A 26 6.05 2.99 -6.91
C ARG A 26 6.20 1.56 -7.42
N LEU A 27 5.21 0.72 -7.10
CA LEU A 27 5.05 -0.64 -7.59
C LEU A 27 3.63 -0.82 -8.16
N TRP A 28 3.46 -1.57 -9.24
CA TRP A 28 2.17 -1.80 -9.90
C TRP A 28 1.70 -3.24 -9.73
N TYR A 29 0.41 -3.41 -9.44
CA TYR A 29 -0.29 -4.70 -9.42
C TYR A 29 -1.47 -4.65 -10.40
N GLY A 30 -1.57 -5.65 -11.28
CA GLY A 30 -2.56 -5.71 -12.36
C GLY A 30 -3.49 -6.92 -12.30
N GLU A 31 -3.31 -7.81 -11.33
CA GLU A 31 -4.05 -9.05 -11.15
C GLU A 31 -5.42 -8.82 -10.50
N PRO A 32 -6.37 -9.79 -10.54
CA PRO A 32 -7.68 -9.66 -9.91
C PRO A 32 -7.66 -9.29 -8.43
N ASN A 33 -6.56 -9.60 -7.73
CA ASN A 33 -6.35 -9.34 -6.30
C ASN A 33 -5.34 -8.20 -6.06
N ALA A 34 -5.22 -7.25 -6.98
CA ALA A 34 -4.19 -6.22 -6.95
C ALA A 34 -4.15 -5.41 -5.63
N ILE A 35 -5.32 -5.08 -5.06
CA ILE A 35 -5.40 -4.35 -3.79
C ILE A 35 -4.83 -5.18 -2.64
N SER A 36 -5.29 -6.43 -2.46
CA SER A 36 -4.81 -7.28 -1.38
C SER A 36 -3.33 -7.58 -1.52
N ASN A 37 -2.85 -7.84 -2.75
CA ASN A 37 -1.44 -8.07 -3.01
C ASN A 37 -0.56 -6.86 -2.63
N ALA A 38 -1.03 -5.64 -2.94
CA ALA A 38 -0.33 -4.41 -2.57
C ALA A 38 -0.29 -4.20 -1.04
N VAL A 39 -1.41 -4.46 -0.36
CA VAL A 39 -1.50 -4.39 1.11
C VAL A 39 -0.58 -5.42 1.77
N ASP A 40 -0.59 -6.67 1.29
CA ASP A 40 0.24 -7.74 1.84
C ASP A 40 1.72 -7.46 1.64
N TYR A 41 2.09 -6.91 0.48
CA TYR A 41 3.46 -6.45 0.25
C TYR A 41 3.86 -5.36 1.24
N ALA A 42 3.00 -4.34 1.44
CA ALA A 42 3.29 -3.25 2.37
C ALA A 42 3.46 -3.76 3.80
N LYS A 43 2.56 -4.64 4.28
CA LYS A 43 2.68 -5.31 5.59
C LYS A 43 3.98 -6.09 5.73
N PHE A 44 4.36 -6.86 4.70
CA PHE A 44 5.59 -7.65 4.69
C PHE A 44 6.84 -6.76 4.76
N ARG A 45 6.86 -5.66 3.99
CA ARG A 45 7.97 -4.69 3.97
C ARG A 45 8.07 -3.93 5.30
N SER A 46 6.96 -3.70 5.99
CA SER A 46 6.93 -2.91 7.22
C SER A 46 6.97 -3.71 8.52
N ARG A 47 7.15 -5.04 8.52
CA ARG A 47 7.06 -5.86 9.75
C ARG A 47 7.90 -5.38 10.94
N SER A 48 9.05 -4.74 10.69
CA SER A 48 9.96 -4.22 11.73
C SER A 48 9.78 -2.74 12.05
N HIS A 49 8.78 -2.07 11.47
CA HIS A 49 8.56 -0.63 11.63
C HIS A 49 7.08 -0.35 11.84
N ASP A 50 6.77 0.70 12.62
CA ASP A 50 5.42 1.22 12.63
C ASP A 50 5.05 1.73 11.24
N ALA A 51 3.89 1.32 10.73
CA ALA A 51 3.43 1.72 9.42
C ALA A 51 1.91 1.89 9.35
N VAL A 52 1.48 2.77 8.45
CA VAL A 52 0.09 2.91 8.03
C VAL A 52 0.00 2.65 6.53
N ILE A 53 -0.97 1.83 6.15
CA ILE A 53 -1.29 1.48 4.77
C ILE A 53 -2.68 2.02 4.49
N ARG A 54 -2.79 2.97 3.56
CA ARG A 54 -4.06 3.58 3.15
C ARG A 54 -4.47 3.04 1.79
N VAL A 55 -5.71 2.56 1.69
CA VAL A 55 -6.32 2.20 0.41
C VAL A 55 -7.26 3.32 0.01
N TYR A 56 -7.07 3.84 -1.19
CA TYR A 56 -7.90 4.89 -1.76
C TYR A 56 -8.88 4.34 -2.78
N ASP A 57 -10.03 4.97 -2.92
CA ASP A 57 -10.91 4.79 -4.08
C ASP A 57 -10.46 5.64 -5.28
N ASP A 58 -11.21 5.57 -6.37
CA ASP A 58 -10.94 6.32 -7.61
C ASP A 58 -11.17 7.83 -7.48
N THR A 59 -11.96 8.25 -6.50
CA THR A 59 -12.18 9.67 -6.15
C THR A 59 -11.09 10.24 -5.24
N GLY A 60 -10.20 9.39 -4.72
CA GLY A 60 -9.11 9.79 -3.83
C GLY A 60 -9.51 9.84 -2.36
N ASN A 61 -10.63 9.23 -1.97
CA ASN A 61 -10.99 9.06 -0.56
C ASN A 61 -10.37 7.79 -0.01
N VAL A 62 -9.96 7.82 1.26
CA VAL A 62 -9.49 6.63 1.97
C VAL A 62 -10.70 5.75 2.30
N ILE A 63 -10.68 4.52 1.83
CA ILE A 63 -11.74 3.51 2.08
C ILE A 63 -11.31 2.43 3.07
N GLU A 64 -10.00 2.24 3.26
CA GLU A 64 -9.44 1.29 4.22
C GLU A 64 -8.11 1.81 4.78
N THR A 65 -7.85 1.52 6.05
CA THR A 65 -6.58 1.84 6.71
C THR A 65 -6.12 0.64 7.53
N HIS A 66 -4.88 0.21 7.30
CA HIS A 66 -4.24 -0.81 8.12
C HIS A 66 -3.08 -0.19 8.91
N GLU A 67 -3.04 -0.48 10.20
CA GLU A 67 -1.92 -0.13 11.07
C GLU A 67 -1.08 -1.37 11.32
N GLN A 68 0.23 -1.22 11.18
CA GLN A 68 1.22 -2.23 11.52
C GLN A 68 2.10 -1.65 12.62
N THR A 69 2.11 -2.28 13.79
CA THR A 69 3.08 -1.94 14.84
C THR A 69 4.37 -2.72 14.61
N GLY A 70 5.49 -2.02 14.58
CA GLY A 70 6.81 -2.63 14.57
C GLY A 70 7.06 -3.26 15.93
N ARG A 71 6.87 -4.58 16.05
CA ARG A 71 7.21 -5.27 17.29
C ARG A 71 8.73 -5.34 17.40
N VAL A 72 9.31 -4.48 18.23
CA VAL A 72 10.62 -4.75 18.82
C VAL A 72 10.39 -5.83 19.90
N PRO A 73 11.12 -6.95 19.89
CA PRO A 73 11.05 -7.92 20.98
C PRO A 73 11.43 -7.31 22.33
#